data_AF-A0A9X2RU63-F1
#
_entry.id   AF-A0A9X2RU63-F1
#
_cell.length_a   1.000
_cell.length_b   1.000
_cell.length_c   1.000
_cell.angle_alpha   90.00
_cell.angle_beta   90.00
_cell.angle_gamma   90.00
#
_symmetry.space_group_name_H-M   'P 1'
#
loop_
_entity.id
_entity.type
_entity.pdbx_description
1 polymer ?
#
loop_
_entity_poly.entity_id
_entity_poly.type
_entity_poly.pdbx_seq_one_letter_code
_entity_poly.pdbx_strand_id
1 'polypeptide(L)'
;MPAQISAMPGTRAGAVWRNTTKKGRAYYDERTAVYAALLADIDSRLGADGDHGIIVMDGTGTDRSYQREHRKLRLAARNIVEDPWFIDSRTSQPVQAADLLAYTAYQVVQRHPGKDYMWDWWSRQLPDAAPPRRI
;
A
#
# COMPACT_ATOMS: atom_id res chain seq x y z
N MET A 1 -18.86 2.65 -20.18
CA MET A 1 -18.13 1.86 -19.16
C MET A 1 -17.56 2.87 -18.16
N PRO A 2 -17.91 2.84 -16.87
CA PRO A 2 -17.27 3.71 -15.89
C PRO A 2 -15.78 3.38 -15.82
N ALA A 3 -14.92 4.40 -15.70
CA ALA A 3 -13.49 4.19 -15.53
C ALA A 3 -13.24 3.46 -14.20
N GLN A 4 -12.69 2.25 -14.27
CA GLN A 4 -12.35 1.45 -13.09
C GLN A 4 -10.87 1.63 -12.75
N ILE A 5 -10.56 1.82 -11.47
CA ILE A 5 -9.18 2.00 -10.98
C ILE A 5 -8.31 0.79 -11.35
N SER A 6 -8.88 -0.43 -11.36
CA SER A 6 -8.16 -1.65 -11.71
C SER A 6 -7.91 -1.86 -13.22
N ALA A 7 -8.56 -1.09 -14.09
CA ALA A 7 -8.51 -1.30 -15.54
C ALA A 7 -7.41 -0.49 -16.26
N MET A 8 -6.53 0.18 -15.53
CA MET A 8 -5.42 0.92 -16.12
C MET A 8 -4.41 -0.06 -16.75
N PRO A 9 -4.08 0.07 -18.05
CA PRO A 9 -3.13 -0.83 -18.70
C PRO A 9 -1.77 -0.83 -17.98
N GLY A 10 -1.24 -2.03 -17.72
CA GLY A 10 0.06 -2.19 -17.06
C GLY A 10 0.05 -1.95 -15.54
N THR A 11 -1.11 -1.77 -14.91
CA THR A 11 -1.19 -1.63 -13.45
C THR A 11 -1.67 -2.91 -12.78
N ARG A 12 -1.31 -3.06 -11.50
CA ARG A 12 -1.87 -4.06 -10.60
C ARG A 12 -2.33 -3.33 -9.35
N ALA A 13 -3.55 -3.62 -8.90
CA ALA A 13 -4.10 -3.09 -7.66
C ALA A 13 -4.07 -4.16 -6.57
N GLY A 14 -3.74 -3.75 -5.34
CA GLY A 14 -3.69 -4.65 -4.19
C GLY A 14 -3.58 -3.86 -2.89
N ALA A 15 -3.88 -4.51 -1.78
CA ALA A 15 -3.76 -3.94 -0.44
C ALA A 15 -3.22 -5.00 0.53
N VAL A 16 -2.50 -4.52 1.56
CA VAL A 16 -2.02 -5.35 2.66
C VAL A 16 -2.52 -4.82 3.98
N TRP A 17 -2.71 -5.71 4.95
CA TRP A 17 -3.21 -5.32 6.26
C TRP A 17 -2.69 -6.20 7.39
N ARG A 18 -2.73 -5.68 8.61
CA ARG A 18 -2.47 -6.41 9.85
C ARG A 18 -3.40 -5.90 10.95
N ASN A 19 -3.96 -6.81 11.76
CA ASN A 19 -4.66 -6.40 12.99
C ASN A 19 -3.66 -6.16 14.12
N THR A 20 -3.92 -5.15 14.94
CA THR A 20 -3.20 -4.94 16.20
C THR A 20 -4.13 -4.32 17.25
N THR A 21 -3.91 -4.69 18.51
CA THR A 21 -4.53 -4.04 19.67
C THR A 21 -3.60 -3.04 20.36
N LYS A 22 -2.35 -2.94 19.87
CA LYS A 22 -1.33 -2.02 20.40
C LYS A 22 -1.79 -0.56 20.22
N LYS A 23 -1.37 0.30 21.15
CA LYS A 23 -1.70 1.73 21.19
C LYS A 23 -0.44 2.57 21.37
N GLY A 24 -0.55 3.88 21.17
CA GLY A 24 0.56 4.81 21.36
C GLY A 24 1.78 4.43 20.51
N ARG A 25 2.97 4.46 21.09
CA ARG A 25 4.21 4.17 20.36
C ARG A 25 4.21 2.79 19.70
N ALA A 26 3.73 1.78 20.40
CA ALA A 26 3.71 0.40 19.92
C ALA A 26 2.79 0.21 18.69
N TYR A 27 1.77 1.07 18.52
CA TYR A 27 0.97 1.10 17.29
C TYR A 27 1.78 1.60 16.09
N TYR A 28 2.55 2.68 16.26
CA TYR A 28 3.38 3.22 15.20
C TYR A 28 4.50 2.24 14.81
N ASP A 29 5.06 1.51 15.77
CA ASP A 29 6.05 0.46 15.49
C ASP A 29 5.43 -0.68 14.66
N GLU A 30 4.16 -1.07 14.91
CA GLU A 30 3.42 -2.01 14.05
C GLU A 30 3.18 -1.45 12.65
N ARG A 31 2.79 -0.18 12.54
CA ARG A 31 2.59 0.47 11.23
C ARG A 31 3.87 0.44 10.41
N THR A 32 5.00 0.77 11.02
CA THR A 32 6.32 0.67 10.39
C THR A 32 6.65 -0.78 10.01
N ALA A 33 6.33 -1.77 10.85
CA ALA A 33 6.58 -3.18 10.56
C ALA A 33 5.74 -3.70 9.37
N VAL A 34 4.48 -3.26 9.24
CA VAL A 34 3.64 -3.58 8.07
C VAL A 34 4.24 -2.98 6.80
N TYR A 35 4.70 -1.74 6.87
CA TYR A 35 5.35 -1.09 5.74
C TYR A 35 6.65 -1.81 5.34
N ALA A 36 7.50 -2.17 6.31
CA ALA A 36 8.73 -2.92 6.04
C ALA A 36 8.45 -4.28 5.37
N ALA A 37 7.40 -4.98 5.81
CA ALA A 37 6.99 -6.24 5.21
C ALA A 37 6.42 -6.04 3.79
N LEU A 38 5.71 -4.93 3.53
CA LEU A 38 5.26 -4.57 2.19
C LEU A 38 6.45 -4.29 1.26
N LEU A 39 7.45 -3.54 1.73
CA LEU A 39 8.67 -3.29 0.96
C LEU A 39 9.39 -4.59 0.58
N ALA A 40 9.54 -5.52 1.53
CA ALA A 40 10.19 -6.81 1.27
C ALA A 40 9.43 -7.64 0.22
N ASP A 41 8.09 -7.65 0.27
CA ASP A 41 7.27 -8.33 -0.74
C ASP A 41 7.39 -7.67 -2.12
N ILE A 42 7.36 -6.34 -2.21
CA ILE A 42 7.54 -5.62 -3.48
C ILE A 42 8.94 -5.84 -4.05
N ASP A 43 9.98 -5.69 -3.23
CA ASP A 43 11.38 -5.87 -3.62
C ASP A 43 11.62 -7.30 -4.15
N SER A 44 11.09 -8.31 -3.46
CA SER A 44 11.18 -9.71 -3.91
C SER A 44 10.46 -9.96 -5.24
N ARG A 45 9.32 -9.31 -5.50
CA ARG A 45 8.59 -9.44 -6.78
C ARG A 45 9.36 -8.78 -7.91
N LEU A 46 9.85 -7.57 -7.69
CA LEU A 46 10.70 -6.88 -8.67
C LEU A 46 11.95 -7.71 -8.99
N GLY A 47 12.60 -8.30 -7.97
CA GLY A 47 13.75 -9.18 -8.16
C GLY A 47 13.42 -10.45 -8.95
N ALA A 48 12.27 -11.07 -8.70
CA ALA A 48 11.81 -12.23 -9.46
C ALA A 48 11.51 -11.90 -10.93
N ASP A 49 10.99 -10.70 -11.19
CA ASP A 49 10.67 -10.21 -12.53
C ASP A 49 11.91 -9.61 -13.26
N GLY A 50 13.03 -9.43 -12.56
CA GLY A 50 14.24 -8.80 -13.09
C GLY A 50 14.14 -7.27 -13.24
N ASP A 51 13.14 -6.67 -12.59
CA ASP A 51 12.78 -5.26 -12.71
C ASP A 51 13.33 -4.40 -11.57
N HIS A 52 13.21 -3.09 -11.74
CA HIS A 52 13.47 -2.09 -10.69
C HIS A 52 12.26 -1.17 -10.54
N GLY A 53 12.06 -0.65 -9.33
CA GLY A 53 10.92 0.21 -9.03
C GLY A 53 11.24 1.33 -8.07
N ILE A 54 10.41 2.36 -8.08
CA ILE A 54 10.41 3.43 -7.08
C ILE A 54 9.10 3.37 -6.28
N ILE A 55 9.14 3.83 -5.04
CA ILE A 55 7.92 3.99 -4.23
C ILE A 55 7.51 5.45 -4.27
N VAL A 56 6.30 5.70 -4.76
CA VAL A 56 5.63 7.00 -4.68
C VAL A 56 4.48 6.86 -3.69
N MET A 57 4.38 7.75 -2.71
CA MET A 57 3.35 7.67 -1.69
C MET A 57 2.86 9.05 -1.23
N ASP A 58 1.66 9.08 -0.62
CA ASP A 58 1.17 10.28 0.03
C ASP A 58 2.03 10.66 1.24
N GLY A 59 2.12 11.97 1.48
CA GLY A 59 2.71 12.53 2.67
C GLY A 59 3.64 13.70 2.40
N THR A 60 4.28 14.16 3.46
CA THR A 60 5.17 15.34 3.45
C THR A 60 6.62 15.00 3.76
N GLY A 61 6.94 13.70 3.88
CA GLY A 61 8.28 13.22 4.24
C GLY A 61 8.71 13.49 5.70
N THR A 62 7.80 14.01 6.52
CA THR A 62 8.02 14.34 7.94
C THR A 62 8.19 13.09 8.82
N ASP A 63 7.45 12.01 8.52
CA ASP A 63 7.66 10.70 9.15
C ASP A 63 8.90 10.02 8.55
N ARG A 64 10.01 10.12 9.29
CA ARG A 64 11.31 9.53 8.90
C ARG A 64 11.33 8.01 8.89
N SER A 65 10.28 7.33 9.37
CA SER A 65 10.25 5.87 9.41
C SER A 65 10.30 5.25 8.02
N TYR A 66 9.62 5.84 7.03
CA TYR A 66 9.58 5.31 5.67
C TYR A 66 10.97 5.29 5.01
N GLN A 67 11.72 6.41 5.06
CA GLN A 67 13.10 6.44 4.53
C GLN A 67 14.01 5.47 5.28
N ARG A 68 13.86 5.38 6.62
CA ARG A 68 14.67 4.44 7.41
C ARG A 68 14.43 2.99 6.99
N GLU A 69 13.20 2.58 6.71
CA GLU A 69 12.93 1.21 6.27
C GLU A 69 13.47 0.94 4.85
N HIS A 70 13.38 1.91 3.93
CA HIS A 70 14.04 1.81 2.60
C HIS A 70 15.55 1.59 2.71
N ARG A 71 16.21 2.31 3.63
CA ARG A 71 17.67 2.20 3.85
C ARG A 71 18.11 0.91 4.51
N LYS A 72 17.18 0.09 5.02
CA LYS A 72 17.49 -1.27 5.51
C LYS A 72 17.58 -2.30 4.37
N LEU A 73 17.03 -1.99 3.19
CA LEU A 73 17.16 -2.85 2.02
C LEU A 73 18.63 -2.96 1.60
N ARG A 74 19.09 -4.18 1.27
CA ARG A 74 20.49 -4.43 0.95
C ARG A 74 20.85 -3.75 -0.37
N LEU A 75 21.69 -2.72 -0.33
CA LEU A 75 22.06 -1.93 -1.52
C LEU A 75 22.52 -2.76 -2.72
N ALA A 76 23.27 -3.85 -2.48
CA ALA A 76 23.80 -4.71 -3.53
C ALA A 76 22.80 -5.72 -4.11
N ALA A 77 21.54 -5.73 -3.67
CA ALA A 77 20.50 -6.62 -4.20
C ALA A 77 19.07 -6.10 -4.17
N ARG A 78 18.83 -4.91 -3.60
CA ARG A 78 17.52 -4.30 -3.66
C ARG A 78 17.15 -3.97 -5.10
N ASN A 79 15.90 -4.20 -5.44
CA ASN A 79 15.27 -3.81 -6.69
C ASN A 79 14.43 -2.54 -6.53
N ILE A 80 14.08 -2.18 -5.29
CA ILE A 80 13.54 -0.85 -4.97
C ILE A 80 14.69 0.17 -4.93
N VAL A 81 14.52 1.24 -5.69
CA VAL A 81 15.51 2.30 -5.87
C VAL A 81 15.13 3.51 -5.01
N GLU A 82 16.14 4.07 -4.33
CA GLU A 82 16.06 5.27 -3.48
C GLU A 82 15.12 5.19 -2.27
N ASP A 83 15.10 6.29 -1.49
CA ASP A 83 14.06 6.61 -0.51
C ASP A 83 12.71 6.89 -1.22
N PRO A 84 11.56 6.77 -0.53
CA PRO A 84 10.26 6.98 -1.14
C PRO A 84 10.04 8.45 -1.54
N TRP A 85 9.34 8.66 -2.65
CA TRP A 85 8.96 9.97 -3.16
C TRP A 85 7.60 10.36 -2.60
N PHE A 86 7.58 11.43 -1.82
CA PHE A 86 6.37 11.96 -1.21
C PHE A 86 5.72 12.97 -2.14
N ILE A 87 4.44 12.76 -2.46
CA ILE A 87 3.65 13.67 -3.29
C ILE A 87 2.32 13.94 -2.57
N ASP A 88 1.88 15.20 -2.57
CA ASP A 88 0.56 15.57 -2.06
C ASP A 88 -0.53 14.88 -2.87
N SER A 89 -1.37 14.08 -2.21
CA SER A 89 -2.47 13.39 -2.87
C SER A 89 -3.35 14.34 -3.69
N ARG A 90 -3.57 15.60 -3.28
CA ARG A 90 -4.40 16.58 -4.02
C ARG A 90 -3.93 16.85 -5.44
N THR A 91 -2.65 16.62 -5.72
CA THR A 91 -2.05 16.86 -7.05
C THR A 91 -1.73 15.57 -7.80
N SER A 92 -2.01 14.38 -7.23
CA SER A 92 -1.66 13.08 -7.81
C SER A 92 -2.84 12.11 -7.80
N GLN A 93 -3.42 11.88 -8.99
CA GLN A 93 -4.52 10.93 -9.18
C GLN A 93 -4.14 9.48 -8.81
N PRO A 94 -2.93 8.96 -9.13
CA PRO A 94 -2.52 7.63 -8.69
C PRO A 94 -2.46 7.48 -7.17
N VAL A 95 -2.00 8.52 -6.45
CA VAL A 95 -1.96 8.52 -4.98
C VAL A 95 -3.37 8.53 -4.41
N GLN A 96 -4.28 9.37 -4.94
CA GLN A 96 -5.70 9.35 -4.55
C GLN A 96 -6.35 7.98 -4.80
N ALA A 97 -6.03 7.33 -5.93
CA ALA A 97 -6.51 6.00 -6.21
C ALA A 97 -5.99 4.99 -5.16
N ALA A 98 -4.71 5.05 -4.79
CA ALA A 98 -4.14 4.19 -3.76
C ALA A 98 -4.83 4.38 -2.39
N ASP A 99 -5.19 5.61 -2.01
CA ASP A 99 -5.95 5.87 -0.78
C ASP A 99 -7.35 5.24 -0.83
N LEU A 100 -8.04 5.31 -1.97
CA LEU A 100 -9.32 4.64 -2.17
C LEU A 100 -9.18 3.11 -2.12
N LEU A 101 -8.11 2.54 -2.69
CA LEU A 101 -7.80 1.11 -2.55
C LEU A 101 -7.63 0.74 -1.07
N ALA A 102 -6.79 1.47 -0.33
CA ALA A 102 -6.56 1.22 1.09
C ALA A 102 -7.86 1.32 1.91
N TYR A 103 -8.70 2.30 1.61
CA TYR A 103 -9.97 2.50 2.31
C TYR A 103 -10.98 1.38 2.00
N THR A 104 -11.11 0.96 0.74
CA THR A 104 -11.98 -0.18 0.39
C THR A 104 -11.51 -1.47 1.07
N ALA A 105 -10.20 -1.73 1.09
CA ALA A 105 -9.62 -2.86 1.81
C ALA A 105 -9.94 -2.81 3.31
N TYR A 106 -9.79 -1.63 3.94
CA TYR A 106 -10.12 -1.44 5.35
C TYR A 106 -11.58 -1.78 5.64
N GLN A 107 -12.54 -1.37 4.81
CA GLN A 107 -13.95 -1.69 5.02
C GLN A 107 -14.24 -3.19 4.93
N VAL A 108 -13.59 -3.89 3.99
CA VAL A 108 -13.72 -5.35 3.83
C VAL A 108 -13.15 -6.11 5.03
N VAL A 109 -12.04 -5.62 5.60
CA VAL A 109 -11.36 -6.26 6.74
C VAL A 109 -12.04 -5.94 8.06
N GLN A 110 -12.32 -4.66 8.32
CA GLN A 110 -12.86 -4.21 9.61
C GLN A 110 -14.33 -4.57 9.79
N ARG A 111 -15.09 -4.61 8.69
CA ARG A 111 -16.54 -4.88 8.67
C ARG A 111 -17.33 -4.20 9.78
N HIS A 112 -17.14 -2.89 9.94
CA HIS A 112 -17.88 -2.14 10.95
C HIS A 112 -19.39 -2.20 10.65
N PRO A 113 -20.29 -2.51 11.62
CA PRO A 113 -21.72 -2.69 11.37
C PRO A 113 -22.42 -1.51 10.70
N GLY A 114 -22.06 -0.28 11.07
CA GLY A 114 -22.60 0.94 10.44
C GLY A 114 -22.05 1.27 9.03
N LYS A 115 -21.30 0.33 8.43
CA LYS A 115 -20.63 0.47 7.12
C LYS A 115 -20.82 -0.79 6.26
N ASP A 116 -21.88 -1.55 6.51
CA ASP A 116 -22.25 -2.78 5.79
C ASP A 116 -22.36 -2.57 4.27
N TYR A 117 -22.93 -1.45 3.83
CA TYR A 117 -22.98 -1.04 2.42
C TYR A 117 -21.60 -0.91 1.75
N MET A 118 -20.51 -0.95 2.53
CA MET A 118 -19.12 -0.86 2.07
C MET A 118 -18.34 -2.17 2.09
N TRP A 119 -18.87 -3.24 2.69
CA TRP A 119 -18.11 -4.47 2.94
C TRP A 119 -17.71 -5.22 1.66
N ASP A 120 -18.38 -4.94 0.55
CA ASP A 120 -18.14 -5.53 -0.77
C ASP A 120 -17.54 -4.53 -1.77
N TRP A 121 -17.15 -3.33 -1.33
CA TRP A 121 -16.60 -2.29 -2.23
C TRP A 121 -15.35 -2.76 -2.95
N TRP A 122 -14.46 -3.53 -2.30
CA TRP A 122 -13.26 -4.04 -2.96
C TRP A 122 -13.63 -4.85 -4.21
N SER A 123 -14.43 -5.91 -4.06
CA SER A 123 -14.82 -6.77 -5.19
C SER A 123 -15.69 -6.04 -6.22
N ARG A 124 -16.51 -5.06 -5.81
CA ARG A 124 -17.37 -4.31 -6.73
C ARG A 124 -16.63 -3.26 -7.55
N GLN A 125 -15.68 -2.55 -6.94
CA GLN A 125 -14.97 -1.45 -7.59
C GLN A 125 -13.66 -1.90 -8.24
N LEU A 126 -13.12 -3.05 -7.82
CA LEU A 126 -11.82 -3.58 -8.24
C LEU A 126 -11.93 -5.08 -8.55
N PRO A 127 -12.77 -5.47 -9.51
CA PRO A 127 -13.06 -6.89 -9.79
C PRO A 127 -11.81 -7.70 -10.18
N ASP A 128 -10.81 -7.05 -10.77
CA ASP A 128 -9.56 -7.69 -11.23
C ASP A 128 -8.43 -7.61 -10.19
N ALA A 129 -8.64 -6.94 -9.06
CA ALA A 129 -7.62 -6.80 -8.03
C ALA A 129 -7.59 -8.00 -7.09
N ALA A 130 -6.39 -8.48 -6.77
CA ALA A 130 -6.20 -9.53 -5.78
C ALA A 130 -6.81 -9.09 -4.42
N PRO A 131 -7.43 -10.00 -3.65
CA PRO A 131 -8.07 -9.62 -2.38
C PRO A 131 -7.05 -9.03 -1.38
N PRO A 132 -7.49 -8.15 -0.45
CA PRO A 132 -6.61 -7.60 0.57
C PRO A 132 -5.94 -8.70 1.38
N ARG A 133 -4.61 -8.75 1.33
CA ARG A 133 -3.82 -9.83 1.94
C ARG A 133 -3.33 -9.45 3.34
N ARG A 134 -3.38 -10.38 4.27
CA ARG A 134 -2.76 -10.19 5.59
C ARG A 134 -1.24 -10.28 5.48
N ILE A 135 -0.51 -9.46 6.23
CA ILE A 135 0.96 -9.44 6.31
C ILE A 135 1.45 -9.29 7.75
#